data_AF-A0A949IAN0-F1
#
_entry.id   AF-A0A949IAN0-F1
#
_cell.length_a   1.000
_cell.length_b   1.000
_cell.length_c   1.000
_cell.angle_alpha   90.00
_cell.angle_beta   90.00
_cell.angle_gamma   90.00
#
_symmetry.space_group_name_H-M   'P 1'
#
loop_
_entity.id
_entity.type
_entity.pdbx_description
1 polymer ?
#
loop_
_entity_poly.entity_id
_entity_poly.type
_entity_poly.pdbx_seq_one_letter_code
_entity_poly.pdbx_strand_id
1 'polypeptide(L)'
;MPAMTPPAPLVAPSLRRRMACFIYEGVLLFGVVMIAGWLFSTLTQQRNALTHRHELQAFLFLVLGIYFIWFWSHGGQTVAMKTWHIRLLSAEGLPLSEKASGMRYILSWVW
;
A
#
# COMPACT_ATOMS: atom_id res chain seq x y z
N MET A 1 -4.49 -41.98 10.73
CA MET A 1 -4.36 -40.50 10.82
C MET A 1 -4.03 -39.99 9.42
N PRO A 2 -4.81 -39.09 8.81
CA PRO A 2 -4.44 -38.55 7.50
C PRO A 2 -3.13 -37.76 7.65
N ALA A 3 -2.16 -38.02 6.78
CA ALA A 3 -0.89 -37.29 6.77
C ALA A 3 -1.18 -35.82 6.43
N MET A 4 -0.80 -34.89 7.32
CA MET A 4 -0.83 -33.47 6.99
C MET A 4 0.20 -33.23 5.88
N THR A 5 -0.26 -32.84 4.70
CA THR A 5 0.61 -32.39 3.62
C THR A 5 1.40 -31.16 4.09
N PRO A 6 2.73 -31.13 3.92
CA PRO A 6 3.51 -29.95 4.26
C PRO A 6 2.98 -28.73 3.49
N PRO A 7 2.93 -27.54 4.12
CA PRO A 7 2.52 -26.33 3.42
C PRO A 7 3.43 -26.11 2.20
N ALA A 8 2.82 -25.79 1.05
CA ALA A 8 3.55 -25.54 -0.18
C ALA A 8 4.57 -24.41 0.03
N PRO A 9 5.79 -24.52 -0.54
CA PRO A 9 6.81 -23.49 -0.38
C PRO A 9 6.32 -22.14 -0.92
N LEU A 10 6.62 -21.07 -0.20
CA LEU A 10 6.24 -19.71 -0.58
C LEU A 10 7.10 -19.27 -1.77
N VAL A 11 6.51 -19.23 -2.96
CA VAL A 11 7.19 -18.80 -4.18
C VAL A 11 6.91 -17.32 -4.45
N ALA A 12 7.99 -16.54 -4.50
CA ALA A 12 7.97 -15.15 -4.92
C ALA A 12 7.37 -14.99 -6.33
N PRO A 13 6.40 -14.07 -6.56
CA PRO A 13 5.91 -13.79 -7.91
C PRO A 13 7.04 -13.29 -8.82
N SER A 14 6.97 -13.64 -10.11
CA SER A 14 7.94 -13.19 -11.11
C SER A 14 8.02 -11.66 -11.20
N LEU A 15 9.20 -11.15 -11.57
CA LEU A 15 9.44 -9.70 -11.65
C LEU A 15 8.42 -9.00 -12.55
N ARG A 16 8.08 -9.59 -13.70
CA ARG A 16 7.09 -9.02 -14.64
C ARG A 16 5.72 -8.79 -14.01
N ARG A 17 5.23 -9.75 -13.21
CA ARG A 17 3.95 -9.61 -12.48
C ARG A 17 4.03 -8.51 -11.42
N ARG A 18 5.16 -8.40 -10.73
CA ARG A 18 5.39 -7.31 -9.75
C ARG A 18 5.39 -5.94 -10.42
N MET A 19 6.04 -5.80 -11.58
CA MET A 19 6.06 -4.55 -12.34
C MET A 19 4.68 -4.17 -12.88
N ALA A 20 3.93 -5.14 -13.41
CA ALA A 20 2.56 -4.90 -13.87
C ALA A 20 1.63 -4.49 -12.71
N CYS A 21 1.76 -5.15 -11.56
CA CYS A 21 1.06 -4.76 -10.34
C CYS A 21 1.45 -3.35 -9.88
N PHE A 22 2.73 -2.99 -9.94
CA PHE A 22 3.21 -1.65 -9.58
C PHE A 22 2.63 -0.56 -10.48
N ILE A 23 2.61 -0.77 -11.79
CA ILE A 23 2.01 0.17 -12.75
C ILE A 23 0.51 0.33 -12.46
N TYR A 24 -0.20 -0.77 -12.24
CA TYR A 24 -1.61 -0.74 -11.90
C TYR A 24 -1.86 0.03 -10.59
N GLU A 25 -1.08 -0.27 -9.55
CA GLU A 25 -1.15 0.44 -8.27
C GLU A 25 -0.92 1.96 -8.46
N GLY A 26 0.04 2.35 -9.31
CA GLY A 26 0.28 3.75 -9.66
C GLY A 26 -0.95 4.45 -10.24
N VAL A 27 -1.72 3.79 -11.11
CA VAL A 27 -2.96 4.35 -11.68
C VAL A 27 -4.02 4.54 -10.59
N LEU A 28 -4.16 3.57 -9.69
CA LEU A 28 -5.11 3.68 -8.56
C LEU A 28 -4.72 4.82 -7.62
N LEU A 29 -3.44 4.88 -7.24
CA LEU A 29 -2.93 5.89 -6.32
C LEU A 29 -2.93 7.29 -6.93
N PHE A 30 -2.79 7.41 -8.24
CA PHE A 30 -2.99 8.69 -8.92
C PHE A 30 -4.40 9.25 -8.62
N GLY A 31 -5.45 8.42 -8.76
CA GLY A 31 -6.81 8.83 -8.41
C GLY A 31 -6.97 9.20 -6.92
N VAL A 32 -6.43 8.36 -6.03
CA VAL A 32 -6.47 8.60 -4.57
C VAL A 32 -5.79 9.92 -4.20
N VAL A 33 -4.58 10.16 -4.71
CA VAL A 33 -3.80 11.37 -4.43
C VAL A 33 -4.46 12.62 -5.02
N MET A 34 -5.09 12.52 -6.20
CA MET A 34 -5.84 13.65 -6.78
C MET A 34 -7.05 14.03 -5.93
N ILE A 35 -7.85 13.06 -5.50
CA ILE A 35 -9.01 13.32 -4.64
C ILE A 35 -8.55 13.87 -3.27
N ALA A 36 -7.50 13.29 -2.69
CA ALA A 36 -6.94 13.76 -1.44
C ALA A 36 -6.39 15.19 -1.54
N GLY A 37 -5.63 15.50 -2.60
CA GLY A 37 -5.10 16.84 -2.84
C GLY A 37 -6.20 17.88 -3.06
N TRP A 38 -7.25 17.52 -3.80
CA TRP A 38 -8.43 18.37 -3.96
C TRP A 38 -9.16 18.61 -2.63
N LEU A 39 -9.37 17.56 -1.83
CA LEU A 39 -9.98 17.69 -0.50
C LEU A 39 -9.15 18.57 0.43
N PHE A 40 -7.83 18.39 0.45
CA PHE A 40 -6.94 19.25 1.24
C PHE A 40 -7.02 20.72 0.80
N SER A 41 -6.98 20.97 -0.51
CA SER A 41 -7.03 22.33 -1.08
C SER A 41 -8.34 23.05 -0.72
N THR A 42 -9.47 22.35 -0.81
CA THR A 42 -10.79 22.90 -0.47
C THR A 42 -10.94 23.19 1.03
N LEU A 43 -10.48 22.30 1.90
CA LEU A 43 -10.56 22.47 3.36
C LEU A 43 -9.63 23.57 3.88
N THR A 44 -8.45 23.72 3.28
CA THR A 44 -7.46 24.73 3.70
C THR A 44 -7.61 26.07 3.00
N GLN A 45 -8.57 26.19 2.08
CA GLN A 45 -8.75 27.40 1.23
C GLN A 45 -7.43 27.82 0.58
N GLN A 46 -6.67 26.84 0.10
CA GLN A 46 -5.29 27.05 -0.36
C GLN A 46 -5.27 27.97 -1.59
N ARG A 47 -4.99 29.27 -1.37
CA ARG A 47 -4.92 30.27 -2.46
C ARG A 47 -3.58 30.26 -3.21
N ASN A 48 -2.53 29.70 -2.60
CA ASN A 48 -1.19 29.58 -3.19
C ASN A 48 -0.64 28.17 -2.97
N ALA A 49 -0.16 27.53 -4.05
CA ALA A 49 0.35 26.15 -4.02
C ALA A 49 1.65 25.97 -3.22
N LEU A 50 2.38 27.06 -2.93
CA LEU A 50 3.63 27.04 -2.16
C LEU A 50 3.39 27.17 -0.65
N THR A 51 2.26 27.73 -0.24
CA THR A 51 1.83 27.79 1.16
C THR A 51 1.23 26.42 1.52
N HIS A 52 1.56 25.86 2.70
CA HIS A 52 1.08 24.54 3.17
C HIS A 52 1.69 23.29 2.48
N ARG A 53 2.83 23.41 1.78
CA ARG A 53 3.47 22.24 1.13
C ARG A 53 3.76 21.08 2.09
N HIS A 54 4.31 21.37 3.27
CA HIS A 54 4.64 20.35 4.27
C HIS A 54 3.38 19.68 4.83
N GLU A 55 2.30 20.44 4.99
CA GLU A 55 1.02 19.94 5.48
C GLU A 55 0.35 19.05 4.44
N LEU A 56 0.38 19.45 3.15
CA LEU A 56 -0.08 18.61 2.06
C LEU A 56 0.74 17.31 1.96
N GLN A 57 2.07 17.40 2.09
CA GLN A 57 2.93 16.21 2.11
C GLN A 57 2.59 15.27 3.28
N ALA A 58 2.43 15.81 4.50
CA ALA A 58 2.03 15.03 5.66
C ALA A 58 0.63 14.41 5.48
N PHE A 59 -0.30 15.16 4.90
CA PHE A 59 -1.66 14.69 4.60
C PHE A 59 -1.64 13.54 3.59
N LEU A 60 -0.92 13.69 2.47
CA LEU A 60 -0.79 12.61 1.48
C LEU A 60 -0.05 11.40 2.05
N PHE A 61 0.96 11.61 2.90
CA PHE A 61 1.64 10.53 3.61
C PHE A 61 0.67 9.77 4.52
N LEU A 62 -0.23 10.45 5.23
CA LEU A 62 -1.27 9.81 6.04
C LEU A 62 -2.27 9.05 5.18
N VAL A 63 -2.77 9.65 4.10
CA VAL A 63 -3.74 9.00 3.19
C VAL A 63 -3.16 7.73 2.57
N LEU A 64 -1.93 7.79 2.06
CA LEU A 64 -1.23 6.63 1.51
C LEU A 64 -0.91 5.60 2.59
N GLY A 65 -0.54 6.05 3.79
CA GLY A 65 -0.30 5.18 4.93
C GLY A 65 -1.55 4.39 5.31
N ILE A 66 -2.69 5.08 5.48
CA ILE A 66 -3.98 4.44 5.76
C ILE A 66 -4.32 3.45 4.65
N TYR A 67 -4.19 3.84 3.37
CA TYR A 67 -4.44 2.96 2.24
C TYR A 67 -3.61 1.67 2.34
N PHE A 68 -2.27 1.78 2.35
CA PHE A 68 -1.41 0.61 2.30
C PHE A 68 -1.50 -0.24 3.58
N ILE A 69 -1.46 0.38 4.75
CA ILE A 69 -1.49 -0.33 6.04
C ILE A 69 -2.79 -1.12 6.16
N TRP A 70 -3.93 -0.51 5.82
CA TRP A 70 -5.23 -1.18 5.89
C TRP A 70 -5.33 -2.35 4.90
N PHE A 71 -4.97 -2.14 3.63
CA PHE A 71 -5.02 -3.22 2.63
C PHE A 71 -4.06 -4.37 2.96
N TRP A 72 -2.90 -4.09 3.56
CA TRP A 72 -1.93 -5.11 3.95
C TRP A 72 -2.34 -5.85 5.23
N SER A 73 -2.92 -5.17 6.23
CA SER A 73 -3.30 -5.80 7.50
C SER A 73 -4.61 -6.59 7.43
N HIS A 74 -5.61 -6.09 6.70
CA HIS A 74 -6.94 -6.72 6.65
C HIS A 74 -7.03 -7.80 5.58
N GLY A 75 -6.43 -7.58 4.41
CA GLY A 75 -6.55 -8.47 3.25
C GLY A 75 -5.24 -9.04 2.72
N GLY A 76 -4.09 -8.53 3.19
CA GLY A 76 -2.77 -8.85 2.62
C GLY A 76 -2.62 -8.46 1.14
N GLN A 77 -3.58 -7.72 0.57
CA GLN A 77 -3.70 -7.49 -0.87
C GLN A 77 -4.40 -6.15 -1.13
N THR A 78 -3.70 -5.23 -1.81
CA THR A 78 -4.34 -4.07 -2.46
C THR A 78 -5.19 -4.53 -3.64
N VAL A 79 -5.97 -3.61 -4.22
CA VAL A 79 -6.78 -3.90 -5.41
C VAL A 79 -5.90 -4.36 -6.57
N ALA A 80 -4.76 -3.70 -6.83
CA ALA A 80 -3.84 -4.14 -7.88
C ALA A 80 -3.19 -5.50 -7.56
N MET A 81 -2.88 -5.77 -6.29
CA MET A 81 -2.35 -7.09 -5.91
C MET A 81 -3.37 -8.21 -6.16
N LYS A 82 -4.67 -7.94 -5.92
CA LYS A 82 -5.74 -8.90 -6.21
C LYS A 82 -5.84 -9.20 -7.71
N THR A 83 -5.76 -8.19 -8.58
CA THR A 83 -5.85 -8.40 -10.04
C THR A 83 -4.73 -9.28 -10.58
N TRP A 84 -3.55 -9.23 -9.97
CA TRP A 84 -2.39 -10.04 -10.38
C TRP A 84 -2.16 -11.28 -9.52
N HIS A 85 -3.12 -11.67 -8.65
CA HIS A 85 -3.00 -12.81 -7.72
C HIS A 85 -1.70 -12.78 -6.89
N ILE A 86 -1.34 -11.61 -6.37
CA ILE A 86 -0.20 -11.40 -5.48
C ILE A 86 -0.74 -11.21 -4.07
N ARG A 87 -0.17 -11.91 -3.08
CA ARG A 87 -0.50 -11.72 -1.66
C ARG A 87 0.76 -11.40 -0.88
N LEU A 88 0.65 -10.44 0.02
CA LEU A 88 1.69 -10.09 0.97
C LEU A 88 1.54 -10.95 2.22
N LEU A 89 2.61 -11.66 2.56
CA LEU A 89 2.70 -12.57 3.70
C LEU A 89 3.99 -12.30 4.47
N SER A 90 4.05 -12.72 5.73
CA SER A 90 5.27 -12.75 6.52
C SER A 90 6.23 -13.84 6.00
N ALA A 91 7.46 -13.88 6.53
CA ALA A 91 8.43 -14.92 6.18
C ALA A 91 7.93 -16.32 6.54
N GLU A 92 7.06 -16.41 7.55
CA GLU A 92 6.40 -17.63 8.03
C GLU A 92 5.10 -17.95 7.25
N GLY A 93 4.74 -17.15 6.25
CA GLY A 93 3.53 -17.34 5.44
C GLY A 93 2.24 -16.86 6.10
N LEU A 94 2.33 -16.13 7.21
CA LEU A 94 1.18 -15.59 7.93
C LEU A 94 0.74 -14.22 7.37
N PRO A 95 -0.52 -13.81 7.59
CA PRO A 95 -0.95 -12.43 7.32
C PRO A 95 -0.08 -11.42 8.08
N LEU A 96 0.19 -10.25 7.47
CA LEU A 96 0.93 -9.20 8.17
C LEU A 96 0.06 -8.58 9.28
N SER A 97 0.64 -8.42 10.46
CA SER A 97 0.04 -7.61 11.52
C SER A 97 0.06 -6.12 11.16
N GLU A 98 -0.84 -5.33 11.76
CA GLU A 98 -0.88 -3.87 11.57
C GLU A 98 0.46 -3.20 11.89
N LYS A 99 1.13 -3.67 12.96
CA LYS A 99 2.46 -3.17 13.35
C LYS A 99 3.51 -3.45 12.27
N ALA A 100 3.51 -4.65 11.69
CA ALA A 100 4.44 -5.01 10.62
C ALA A 100 4.17 -4.20 9.34
N SER A 101 2.89 -4.02 8.98
CA SER A 101 2.48 -3.18 7.85
C SER A 101 2.88 -1.71 8.04
N GLY A 102 2.70 -1.15 9.24
CA GLY A 102 3.12 0.22 9.59
C GLY A 102 4.63 0.39 9.54
N MET A 103 5.40 -0.55 10.10
CA MET A 103 6.86 -0.53 10.04
C MET A 103 7.36 -0.58 8.59
N ARG A 104 6.79 -1.49 7.78
CA ARG A 104 7.09 -1.60 6.36
C ARG A 104 6.81 -0.29 5.62
N TYR A 105 5.67 0.35 5.90
CA TYR A 105 5.31 1.62 5.30
C TYR A 105 6.35 2.69 5.62
N ILE A 106 6.68 2.90 6.91
CA ILE A 106 7.67 3.89 7.34
C ILE A 106 9.03 3.64 6.70
N LEU A 107 9.53 2.40 6.73
CA LEU A 107 10.83 2.03 6.16
C LEU A 107 10.89 2.27 4.64
N SER A 108 9.76 2.21 3.94
CA SER A 108 9.71 2.47 2.49
C SER A 108 9.99 3.93 2.13
N TRP A 109 9.90 4.86 3.09
CA TRP A 109 10.20 6.28 2.92
C TRP A 109 11.59 6.69 3.42
N VAL A 110 12.34 5.77 4.04
CA VAL A 110 13.69 6.03 4.60
C VAL A 110 14.78 5.82 3.54
N TRP A 111 14.41 5.44 2.31
CA TRP A 111 15.32 5.23 1.19
C TRP A 111 15.39 6.46 0.27
#